data_AF-A0A941MXD7-F1
#
_entry.id   AF-A0A941MXD7-F1
#
_cell.length_a   1.000
_cell.length_b   1.000
_cell.length_c   1.000
_cell.angle_alpha   90.00
_cell.angle_beta   90.00
_cell.angle_gamma   90.00
#
_symmetry.space_group_name_H-M   'P 1'
#
loop_
_entity.id
_entity.type
_entity.pdbx_description
1 polymer ?
#
loop_
_entity_poly.entity_id
_entity_poly.type
_entity_poly.pdbx_seq_one_letter_code
_entity_poly.pdbx_strand_id
1 'polypeptide(L)'
;MSAQRFELWLARRVRQQAQLAAIVAAILVPLGLTFVWLTYWVTSLILLRFSARGGRLVDATFFSTASLVALGVVVATFLTRLPAWRRELHRLEFDGSPGPTVLIGSGPALARSLLGWSAAPQTALSFVKMGLSSLCLGPATLHLSYDLAKMARTLWRFDAVRCAPVVSLLYQAGEKVPFSIIFQKLPTLDPQAVLAQLQPLDGIVFRTSEPAGLSLSAEFSAEIEAWNATRRRTSRERA
;
A
#
# COMPACT_ATOMS: atom_id res chain seq x y z
N MET A 1 3.13 -30.16 13.87
CA MET A 1 3.41 -29.64 12.51
C MET A 1 4.92 -29.60 12.33
N SER A 2 5.51 -30.20 11.28
CA SER A 2 6.96 -30.11 11.08
C SER A 2 7.37 -28.66 10.76
N ALA A 3 8.10 -28.00 11.66
CA ALA A 3 8.47 -26.58 11.58
C ALA A 3 9.03 -26.19 10.20
N GLN A 4 9.99 -26.98 9.70
CA GLN A 4 10.60 -26.80 8.38
C GLN A 4 9.61 -26.70 7.21
N ARG A 5 8.50 -27.46 7.24
CA ARG A 5 7.52 -27.40 6.14
C ARG A 5 6.67 -26.14 6.20
N PHE A 6 6.39 -25.64 7.40
CA PHE A 6 5.67 -24.39 7.59
C PHE A 6 6.54 -23.20 7.20
N GLU A 7 7.82 -23.21 7.56
CA GLU A 7 8.83 -22.24 7.10
C GLU A 7 8.89 -22.18 5.57
N LEU A 8 8.98 -23.34 4.89
CA LEU A 8 9.00 -23.40 3.42
C LEU A 8 7.69 -22.93 2.77
N TRP A 9 6.55 -23.14 3.43
CA TRP A 9 5.28 -22.62 2.95
C TRP A 9 5.23 -21.09 3.09
N LEU A 10 5.56 -20.57 4.28
CA LEU A 10 5.58 -19.13 4.55
C LEU A 10 6.56 -18.40 3.63
N ALA A 11 7.75 -18.94 3.42
CA ALA A 11 8.74 -18.39 2.49
C ALA A 11 8.21 -18.28 1.05
N ARG A 12 7.48 -19.30 0.58
CA ARG A 12 6.87 -19.28 -0.76
C ARG A 12 5.75 -18.25 -0.85
N ARG A 13 4.88 -18.19 0.17
CA ARG A 13 3.78 -17.22 0.23
C ARG A 13 4.27 -15.77 0.23
N VAL A 14 5.32 -15.49 1.01
CA VAL A 14 5.94 -14.15 1.06
C VAL A 14 6.62 -13.81 -0.27
N ARG A 15 7.31 -14.75 -0.91
CA ARG A 15 7.89 -14.52 -2.25
C ARG A 15 6.81 -14.23 -3.29
N GLN A 16 5.67 -14.92 -3.26
CA GLN A 16 4.55 -14.63 -4.15
C GLN A 16 4.00 -13.23 -3.93
N GLN A 17 3.83 -12.81 -2.66
CA GLN A 17 3.41 -11.44 -2.34
C GLN A 17 4.44 -10.40 -2.82
N ALA A 18 5.74 -10.67 -2.62
CA ALA A 18 6.82 -9.80 -3.11
C ALA A 18 6.82 -9.65 -4.63
N GLN A 19 6.58 -10.75 -5.36
CA GLN A 19 6.48 -10.76 -6.82
C GLN A 19 5.26 -9.96 -7.30
N LEU A 20 4.09 -10.16 -6.69
CA LEU A 20 2.89 -9.40 -7.02
C LEU A 20 3.09 -7.90 -6.78
N ALA A 21 3.64 -7.52 -5.62
CA ALA A 21 3.96 -6.13 -5.32
C ALA A 21 4.94 -5.53 -6.34
N ALA A 22 5.97 -6.27 -6.75
CA ALA A 22 6.93 -5.82 -7.75
C ALA A 22 6.30 -5.66 -9.15
N ILE A 23 5.44 -6.59 -9.57
CA ILE A 23 4.72 -6.53 -10.85
C ILE A 23 3.78 -5.33 -10.87
N VAL A 24 2.98 -5.15 -9.81
CA VAL A 24 2.07 -4.00 -9.70
C VAL A 24 2.86 -2.69 -9.68
N ALA A 25 3.96 -2.61 -8.92
CA ALA A 25 4.83 -1.45 -8.94
C ALA A 25 5.33 -1.14 -10.36
N ALA A 26 5.82 -2.15 -11.08
CA ALA A 26 6.34 -2.03 -12.44
C ALA A 26 5.27 -1.55 -13.45
N ILE A 27 4.01 -1.96 -13.31
CA ILE A 27 2.89 -1.50 -14.14
C ILE A 27 2.49 -0.06 -13.80
N LEU A 28 2.53 0.31 -12.52
CA LEU A 28 2.13 1.64 -12.06
C LEU A 28 3.13 2.73 -12.45
N VAL A 29 4.42 2.42 -12.65
CA VAL A 29 5.40 3.40 -13.12
C VAL A 29 5.00 4.02 -14.47
N PRO A 30 4.86 3.26 -15.58
CA PRO A 30 4.49 3.85 -16.86
C PRO A 30 3.10 4.49 -16.84
N LEU A 31 2.16 3.93 -16.07
CA LEU A 31 0.84 4.52 -15.90
C LEU A 31 0.92 5.91 -15.22
N GLY A 32 1.67 6.01 -14.12
CA GLY A 32 1.90 7.27 -13.41
C GLY A 32 2.64 8.30 -14.28
N LEU A 33 3.66 7.88 -15.02
CA LEU A 33 4.36 8.74 -15.99
C LEU A 33 3.43 9.25 -17.09
N THR A 34 2.55 8.40 -17.60
CA THR A 34 1.54 8.79 -18.61
C THR A 34 0.59 9.86 -18.06
N PHE A 35 0.14 9.73 -16.81
CA PHE A 35 -0.70 10.74 -16.16
C PHE A 35 0.03 12.06 -15.91
N VAL A 36 1.30 12.02 -15.48
CA VAL A 36 2.12 13.23 -15.32
C VAL A 36 2.32 13.92 -16.68
N TRP A 37 2.63 13.15 -17.72
CA TRP A 37 2.81 13.67 -19.07
C TRP A 37 1.53 14.30 -19.62
N LEU A 38 0.38 13.63 -19.46
CA LEU A 38 -0.92 14.16 -19.86
C LEU A 38 -1.25 15.46 -19.10
N THR A 39 -1.00 15.47 -17.80
CA THR A 39 -1.20 16.64 -16.93
C THR A 39 -0.37 17.82 -17.41
N TYR A 40 0.92 17.60 -17.68
CA TYR A 40 1.81 18.62 -18.22
C TYR A 40 1.29 19.22 -19.53
N TRP A 41 0.85 18.38 -20.47
CA TRP A 41 0.30 18.85 -21.75
C TRP A 41 -0.98 19.65 -21.59
N VAL A 42 -1.93 19.17 -20.78
CA VAL A 42 -3.19 19.87 -20.52
C VAL A 42 -2.92 21.24 -19.90
N THR A 43 -2.06 21.32 -18.87
CA THR A 43 -1.68 22.60 -18.25
C THR A 43 -1.00 23.53 -19.25
N SER A 44 -0.07 23.01 -20.07
CA SER A 44 0.64 23.80 -21.09
C SER A 44 -0.31 24.35 -22.15
N LEU A 45 -1.28 23.56 -22.62
CA LEU A 45 -2.29 23.98 -23.59
C LEU A 45 -3.23 25.06 -23.03
N ILE A 46 -3.62 24.95 -21.75
CA ILE A 46 -4.43 25.98 -21.07
C ILE A 46 -3.66 27.29 -20.99
N LEU A 47 -2.40 27.26 -20.56
CA LEU A 47 -1.54 28.45 -20.48
C LEU A 47 -1.32 29.07 -21.87
N LEU A 48 -1.08 28.26 -22.89
CA LEU A 48 -0.92 28.72 -24.27
C LEU A 48 -2.20 29.42 -24.77
N ARG A 49 -3.38 28.82 -24.57
CA ARG A 49 -4.66 29.42 -24.96
C ARG A 49 -4.95 30.72 -24.22
N PHE A 50 -4.60 30.80 -22.94
CA PHE A 50 -4.75 32.03 -22.16
C PHE A 50 -3.83 33.14 -22.67
N SER A 51 -2.58 32.80 -23.03
CA SER A 51 -1.61 33.75 -23.58
C SER A 51 -2.01 34.27 -24.97
N ALA A 52 -2.51 33.40 -25.85
CA ALA A 52 -2.92 33.75 -27.21
C ALA A 52 -4.09 34.75 -27.23
N ARG A 53 -4.99 34.69 -26.24
CA ARG A 53 -6.08 35.69 -26.08
C ARG A 53 -5.58 37.04 -25.59
N GLY A 54 -4.43 37.10 -24.93
CA GLY A 54 -3.82 38.33 -24.42
C GLY A 54 -3.15 39.19 -25.49
N GLY A 55 -3.19 38.81 -26.77
CA GLY A 55 -2.66 39.60 -27.89
C GLY A 55 -1.14 39.73 -27.95
N ARG A 56 -0.40 39.08 -27.03
CA ARG A 56 1.07 39.02 -27.07
C ARG A 56 1.48 37.84 -27.94
N LEU A 57 2.35 38.12 -28.91
CA LEU A 57 3.03 37.10 -29.72
C LEU A 57 3.61 36.03 -28.78
N VAL A 58 3.30 34.77 -29.05
CA VAL A 58 3.81 33.62 -28.31
C VAL A 58 5.28 33.47 -28.67
N ASP A 59 6.14 34.27 -28.03
CA ASP A 59 7.59 34.11 -28.17
C ASP A 59 8.02 32.78 -27.54
N ALA A 60 9.07 32.16 -28.11
CA ALA A 60 9.63 30.90 -27.59
C ALA A 60 10.02 30.98 -26.11
N THR A 61 10.34 32.18 -25.63
CA THR A 61 10.59 32.49 -24.21
C THR A 61 9.36 32.21 -23.35
N PHE A 62 8.14 32.55 -23.82
CA PHE A 62 6.91 32.28 -23.10
C PHE A 62 6.69 30.77 -22.90
N PHE A 63 6.90 29.96 -23.96
CA PHE A 63 6.79 28.51 -23.86
C PHE A 63 7.75 27.93 -22.81
N SER A 64 9.02 28.38 -22.82
CA SER A 64 10.00 27.93 -21.82
C SER A 64 9.60 28.29 -20.39
N THR A 65 9.10 29.51 -20.15
CA THR A 65 8.63 29.94 -18.82
C THR A 65 7.39 29.18 -18.38
N ALA A 66 6.43 28.93 -19.27
CA ALA A 66 5.22 28.17 -18.98
C ALA A 66 5.55 26.72 -18.61
N SER A 67 6.48 26.07 -19.33
CA SER A 67 6.97 24.73 -19.00
C SER A 67 7.64 24.67 -17.63
N LEU A 68 8.48 25.65 -17.30
CA LEU A 68 9.12 25.73 -15.98
C LEU A 68 8.11 25.92 -14.85
N VAL A 69 7.10 26.77 -15.06
CA VAL A 69 6.01 26.97 -14.09
C VAL A 69 5.19 25.69 -13.92
N ALA A 70 4.81 25.02 -15.03
CA ALA A 70 4.07 23.77 -14.97
C ALA A 70 4.85 22.69 -14.22
N LEU A 71 6.15 22.55 -14.50
CA LEU A 71 7.03 21.64 -13.76
C LEU A 71 7.10 22.01 -12.28
N GLY A 72 7.27 23.30 -11.96
CA GLY A 72 7.27 23.81 -10.59
C GLY A 72 5.99 23.47 -9.83
N VAL A 73 4.82 23.59 -10.47
CA VAL A 73 3.52 23.23 -9.87
C VAL A 73 3.42 21.72 -9.62
N VAL A 74 3.86 20.88 -10.56
CA VAL A 74 3.89 19.41 -10.37
C VAL A 74 4.81 19.02 -9.23
N VAL A 75 6.00 19.63 -9.13
CA VAL A 75 6.95 19.37 -8.04
C VAL A 75 6.41 19.87 -6.70
N ALA A 76 5.86 21.09 -6.65
CA ALA A 76 5.29 21.65 -5.43
C ALA A 76 4.09 20.84 -4.92
N THR A 77 3.21 20.37 -5.82
CA THR A 77 2.09 19.50 -5.45
C THR A 77 2.59 18.14 -4.94
N PHE A 78 3.62 17.57 -5.55
CA PHE A 78 4.28 16.35 -5.05
C PHE A 78 4.80 16.56 -3.63
N LEU A 79 5.60 17.62 -3.39
CA LEU A 79 6.22 17.89 -2.10
C LEU A 79 5.21 18.23 -0.98
N THR A 80 4.17 19.01 -1.29
CA THR A 80 3.17 19.44 -0.30
C THR A 80 2.16 18.35 0.06
N ARG A 81 1.89 17.39 -0.83
CA ARG A 81 0.95 16.28 -0.59
C ARG A 81 1.59 15.10 0.13
N LEU A 82 2.90 14.90 0.02
CA LEU A 82 3.62 13.81 0.70
C LEU A 82 3.31 13.71 2.22
N PRO A 83 3.31 14.80 3.02
CA PRO A 83 3.00 14.74 4.44
C PRO A 83 1.54 14.44 4.74
N ALA A 84 0.61 14.95 3.91
CA ALA A 84 -0.82 14.68 4.06
C ALA A 84 -1.11 13.19 3.79
N TRP A 85 -0.48 12.64 2.75
CA TRP A 85 -0.58 11.24 2.40
C TRP A 85 0.01 10.31 3.44
N ARG A 86 1.18 10.65 4.00
CA ARG A 86 1.73 9.89 5.14
C ARG A 86 0.78 9.85 6.33
N ARG A 87 0.13 10.97 6.65
CA ARG A 87 -0.84 11.05 7.75
C ARG A 87 -2.09 10.22 7.47
N GLU A 88 -2.59 10.24 6.24
CA GLU A 88 -3.76 9.46 5.83
C GLU A 88 -3.45 7.96 5.89
N LEU A 89 -2.30 7.53 5.37
CA LEU A 89 -1.83 6.13 5.43
C LEU A 89 -1.72 5.64 6.87
N HIS A 90 -1.17 6.45 7.78
CA HIS A 90 -1.14 6.10 9.19
C HIS A 90 -2.54 5.97 9.79
N ARG A 91 -3.49 6.87 9.47
CA ARG A 91 -4.87 6.75 9.98
C ARG A 91 -5.57 5.48 9.51
N LEU A 92 -5.26 4.99 8.31
CA LEU A 92 -5.81 3.75 7.77
C LEU A 92 -5.33 2.50 8.52
N GLU A 93 -4.13 2.52 9.10
CA GLU A 93 -3.61 1.42 9.92
C GLU A 93 -4.28 1.34 11.32
N PHE A 94 -4.89 2.42 11.82
CA PHE A 94 -5.36 2.49 13.21
C PHE A 94 -6.87 2.35 13.42
N ASP A 95 -7.71 2.53 12.40
CA ASP A 95 -9.17 2.35 12.53
C ASP A 95 -9.58 0.87 12.38
N GLY A 96 -9.07 0.03 13.29
CA GLY A 96 -9.58 -1.31 13.56
C GLY A 96 -10.82 -1.28 14.45
N SER A 97 -11.85 -0.53 14.05
CA SER A 97 -13.10 -0.38 14.82
C SER A 97 -13.90 -1.70 14.84
N PRO A 98 -14.33 -2.21 16.01
CA PRO A 98 -15.12 -3.43 16.15
C PRO A 98 -16.61 -3.18 15.86
N GLY A 99 -16.93 -2.74 14.65
CA GLY A 99 -18.31 -2.58 14.19
C GLY A 99 -18.55 -3.35 12.88
N PRO A 100 -19.81 -3.65 12.52
CA PRO A 100 -20.18 -4.22 11.21
C PRO A 100 -19.98 -3.13 10.15
N THR A 101 -18.72 -2.84 9.87
CA THR A 101 -18.33 -1.85 8.88
C THR A 101 -18.24 -2.57 7.56
N VAL A 102 -19.16 -2.17 6.68
CA VAL A 102 -19.17 -2.46 5.25
C VAL A 102 -17.72 -2.53 4.77
N LEU A 103 -17.42 -3.62 4.07
CA LEU A 103 -16.16 -4.03 3.45
C LEU A 103 -15.64 -3.00 2.43
N ILE A 104 -15.53 -1.72 2.81
CA ILE A 104 -14.76 -0.72 2.11
C ILE A 104 -13.35 -0.97 2.62
N GLY A 105 -12.71 -1.96 2.00
CA GLY A 105 -11.38 -2.39 2.35
C GLY A 105 -10.42 -1.21 2.50
N SER A 106 -9.30 -1.50 3.13
CA SER A 106 -8.03 -0.78 3.10
C SER A 106 -7.49 -0.59 1.67
N GLY A 107 -8.34 -0.17 0.74
CA GLY A 107 -7.93 0.34 -0.54
C GLY A 107 -7.08 1.58 -0.31
N PRO A 108 -6.02 1.78 -1.11
CA PRO A 108 -5.20 2.98 -1.04
C PRO A 108 -6.10 4.21 -1.06
N ALA A 109 -5.71 5.31 -0.42
CA ALA A 109 -6.50 6.56 -0.35
C ALA A 109 -7.08 7.00 -1.72
N LEU A 110 -6.45 6.57 -2.81
CA LEU A 110 -6.98 6.56 -4.17
C LEU A 110 -8.40 5.97 -4.29
N ALA A 111 -8.66 4.74 -3.84
CA ALA A 111 -9.98 4.11 -3.93
C ALA A 111 -11.08 4.92 -3.23
N ARG A 112 -10.81 5.49 -2.04
CA ARG A 112 -11.75 6.38 -1.36
C ARG A 112 -11.95 7.70 -2.09
N SER A 113 -10.88 8.26 -2.65
CA SER A 113 -10.99 9.47 -3.45
C SER A 113 -11.82 9.24 -4.72
N LEU A 114 -11.67 8.08 -5.37
CA LEU A 114 -12.46 7.66 -6.53
C LEU A 114 -13.92 7.42 -6.17
N LEU A 115 -14.21 6.78 -5.04
CA LEU A 115 -15.58 6.56 -4.56
C LEU A 115 -16.26 7.87 -4.10
N GLY A 116 -15.49 8.81 -3.55
CA GLY A 116 -15.98 10.15 -3.23
C GLY A 116 -16.31 11.01 -4.47
N TRP A 117 -15.85 10.61 -5.66
CA TRP A 117 -16.15 11.33 -6.92
C TRP A 117 -17.58 11.16 -7.41
N SER A 118 -18.30 10.11 -7.01
CA SER A 118 -19.66 9.84 -7.51
C SER A 118 -20.78 10.55 -6.73
N ALA A 119 -20.48 11.18 -5.59
CA ALA A 119 -21.52 11.52 -4.61
C ALA A 119 -22.25 12.87 -4.81
N ALA A 120 -21.69 13.91 -5.46
CA ALA A 120 -22.44 15.14 -5.83
C ALA A 120 -21.59 16.17 -6.64
N PRO A 121 -21.77 16.31 -7.96
CA PRO A 121 -21.07 17.31 -8.77
C PRO A 121 -21.69 18.72 -8.76
N GLN A 122 -22.64 19.04 -7.87
CA GLN A 122 -23.49 20.23 -8.02
C GLN A 122 -22.85 21.59 -7.66
N THR A 123 -21.57 21.64 -7.24
CA THR A 123 -20.91 22.92 -6.88
C THR A 123 -19.67 23.20 -7.71
N ALA A 124 -19.38 24.47 -8.00
CA ALA A 124 -18.13 24.89 -8.64
C ALA A 124 -16.88 24.38 -7.87
N LEU A 125 -17.02 24.24 -6.55
CA LEU A 125 -16.00 23.65 -5.68
C LEU A 125 -15.74 22.17 -6.02
N SER A 126 -16.77 21.38 -6.38
CA SER A 126 -16.61 19.99 -6.85
C SER A 126 -15.77 19.91 -8.13
N PHE A 127 -15.97 20.83 -9.09
CA PHE A 127 -15.17 20.89 -10.32
C PHE A 127 -13.70 21.20 -10.05
N VAL A 128 -13.42 22.21 -9.22
CA VAL A 128 -12.05 22.54 -8.81
C VAL A 128 -11.39 21.37 -8.10
N LYS A 129 -12.11 20.71 -7.19
CA LYS A 129 -11.63 19.52 -6.48
C LYS A 129 -11.36 18.35 -7.43
N MET A 130 -12.21 18.15 -8.44
CA MET A 130 -12.02 17.11 -9.46
C MET A 130 -10.76 17.38 -10.28
N GLY A 131 -10.62 18.61 -10.81
CA GLY A 131 -9.43 19.01 -11.55
C GLY A 131 -8.16 18.84 -10.72
N LEU A 132 -8.17 19.30 -9.45
CA LEU A 132 -7.03 19.14 -8.55
C LEU A 132 -6.71 17.68 -8.23
N SER A 133 -7.73 16.81 -8.13
CA SER A 133 -7.54 15.38 -7.87
C SER A 133 -6.95 14.66 -9.09
N SER A 134 -7.41 15.02 -10.31
CA SER A 134 -6.84 14.50 -11.55
C SER A 134 -5.38 14.94 -11.73
N LEU A 135 -5.05 16.20 -11.43
CA LEU A 135 -3.67 16.70 -11.45
C LEU A 135 -2.76 15.95 -10.45
N CYS A 136 -3.31 15.55 -9.30
CA CYS A 136 -2.57 14.78 -8.30
C CYS A 136 -2.44 13.30 -8.64
N LEU A 137 -3.19 12.76 -9.62
CA LEU A 137 -3.25 11.32 -9.91
C LEU A 137 -1.89 10.75 -10.37
N GLY A 138 -1.16 11.46 -11.22
CA GLY A 138 0.17 11.03 -11.67
C GLY A 138 1.19 10.90 -10.53
N PRO A 139 1.47 11.99 -9.79
CA PRO A 139 2.26 11.98 -8.55
C PRO A 139 1.87 10.86 -7.59
N ALA A 140 0.55 10.72 -7.39
CA ALA A 140 -0.05 9.74 -6.50
C ALA A 140 0.30 8.30 -6.88
N THR A 141 0.11 7.97 -8.15
CA THR A 141 0.41 6.64 -8.69
C THR A 141 1.91 6.31 -8.61
N LEU A 142 2.79 7.28 -8.89
CA LEU A 142 4.23 7.08 -8.78
C LEU A 142 4.68 6.85 -7.34
N HIS A 143 4.12 7.57 -6.38
CA HIS A 143 4.41 7.34 -4.97
C HIS A 143 3.95 5.95 -4.51
N LEU A 144 2.74 5.54 -4.92
CA LEU A 144 2.24 4.19 -4.62
C LEU A 144 3.13 3.09 -5.23
N SER A 145 3.60 3.29 -6.45
CA SER A 145 4.56 2.39 -7.10
C SER A 145 5.87 2.30 -6.30
N TYR A 146 6.39 3.43 -5.81
CA TYR A 146 7.59 3.46 -4.97
C TYR A 146 7.40 2.70 -3.65
N ASP A 147 6.26 2.89 -2.98
CA ASP A 147 5.95 2.18 -1.72
C ASP A 147 5.82 0.67 -1.95
N LEU A 148 5.17 0.24 -3.04
CA LEU A 148 5.09 -1.18 -3.42
C LEU A 148 6.45 -1.76 -3.76
N ALA A 149 7.32 -1.01 -4.46
CA ALA A 149 8.68 -1.44 -4.75
C ALA A 149 9.52 -1.60 -3.47
N LYS A 150 9.36 -0.67 -2.51
CA LYS A 150 9.99 -0.76 -1.19
C LYS A 150 9.47 -1.97 -0.41
N MET A 151 8.16 -2.18 -0.39
CA MET A 151 7.52 -3.34 0.24
C MET A 151 8.05 -4.65 -0.37
N ALA A 152 8.08 -4.77 -1.70
CA ALA A 152 8.64 -5.92 -2.39
C ALA A 152 10.09 -6.17 -1.96
N ARG A 153 10.93 -5.14 -1.92
CA ARG A 153 12.33 -5.26 -1.47
C ARG A 153 12.44 -5.76 -0.03
N THR A 154 11.57 -5.31 0.87
CA THR A 154 11.52 -5.79 2.26
C THR A 154 11.11 -7.26 2.31
N LEU A 155 10.05 -7.65 1.58
CA LEU A 155 9.58 -9.03 1.53
C LEU A 155 10.60 -10.00 0.88
N TRP A 156 11.39 -9.54 -0.09
CA TRP A 156 12.50 -10.32 -0.64
C TRP A 156 13.60 -10.64 0.38
N ARG A 157 13.71 -9.85 1.46
CA ARG A 157 14.67 -10.03 2.56
C ARG A 157 14.04 -10.70 3.78
N PHE A 158 12.83 -11.22 3.67
CA PHE A 158 12.09 -11.82 4.78
C PHE A 158 12.78 -13.11 5.29
N ASP A 159 13.01 -13.19 6.59
CA ASP A 159 13.57 -14.37 7.25
C ASP A 159 12.43 -15.26 7.75
N ALA A 160 12.06 -16.22 6.91
CA ALA A 160 11.01 -17.18 7.24
C ALA A 160 11.34 -18.07 8.44
N VAL A 161 12.63 -18.33 8.71
CA VAL A 161 13.07 -19.19 9.82
C VAL A 161 12.78 -18.51 11.15
N ARG A 162 13.07 -17.21 11.27
CA ARG A 162 12.77 -16.42 12.48
C ARG A 162 11.30 -16.09 12.63
N CYS A 163 10.58 -15.87 11.54
CA CYS A 163 9.19 -15.43 11.57
C CYS A 163 8.18 -16.57 11.72
N ALA A 164 8.47 -17.77 11.20
CA ALA A 164 7.54 -18.90 11.23
C ALA A 164 7.10 -19.34 12.64
N PRO A 165 7.97 -19.38 13.67
CA PRO A 165 7.55 -19.70 15.04
C PRO A 165 6.51 -18.72 15.58
N VAL A 166 6.67 -17.42 15.31
CA VAL A 166 5.72 -16.38 15.73
C VAL A 166 4.38 -16.59 15.04
N VAL A 167 4.38 -16.75 13.71
CA VAL A 167 3.14 -16.97 12.94
C VAL A 167 2.44 -18.26 13.39
N SER A 168 3.19 -19.34 13.65
CA SER A 168 2.62 -20.58 14.16
C SER A 168 2.01 -20.42 15.55
N LEU A 169 2.62 -19.60 16.41
CA LEU A 169 2.10 -19.29 17.74
C LEU A 169 0.79 -18.51 17.64
N LEU A 170 0.73 -17.50 16.76
CA LEU A 170 -0.49 -16.73 16.53
C LEU A 170 -1.62 -17.60 15.96
N TYR A 171 -1.30 -18.50 15.03
CA TYR A 171 -2.27 -19.43 14.46
C TYR A 171 -2.82 -20.41 15.52
N GLN A 172 -1.97 -20.93 16.41
CA GLN A 172 -2.39 -21.82 17.48
C GLN A 172 -3.24 -21.11 18.55
N ALA A 173 -2.94 -19.84 18.82
CA ALA A 173 -3.72 -19.04 19.76
C ALA A 173 -5.13 -18.74 19.21
N GLY A 174 -5.25 -18.49 17.91
CA GLY A 174 -6.52 -18.11 17.28
C GLY A 174 -7.04 -16.72 17.67
N GLU A 175 -6.30 -15.99 18.51
CA GLU A 175 -6.67 -14.69 19.06
C GLU A 175 -5.47 -13.72 19.15
N LYS A 176 -5.70 -12.52 19.69
CA LYS A 176 -4.64 -11.53 19.93
C LYS A 176 -3.65 -12.07 20.97
N VAL A 177 -2.38 -12.19 20.59
CA VAL A 177 -1.29 -12.55 21.50
C VAL A 177 -0.48 -11.30 21.87
N PRO A 178 -0.38 -10.95 23.17
CA PRO A 178 0.45 -9.84 23.64
C PRO A 178 1.93 -10.02 23.28
N PHE A 179 2.64 -8.93 22.97
CA PHE A 179 4.07 -8.99 22.65
C PHE A 179 4.91 -9.65 23.74
N SER A 180 4.59 -9.38 25.01
CA SER A 180 5.26 -9.99 26.16
C SER A 180 5.22 -11.52 26.12
N ILE A 181 4.06 -12.10 25.77
CA ILE A 181 3.89 -13.56 25.70
C ILE A 181 4.67 -14.14 24.51
N ILE A 182 4.67 -13.46 23.36
CA ILE A 182 5.39 -13.92 22.16
C ILE A 182 6.89 -14.03 22.45
N PHE A 183 7.50 -12.98 23.01
CA PHE A 183 8.95 -12.95 23.26
C PHE A 183 9.36 -13.74 24.50
N GLN A 184 8.46 -13.93 25.47
CA GLN A 184 8.70 -14.88 26.57
C GLN A 184 8.77 -16.32 26.06
N LYS A 185 7.94 -16.70 25.08
CA LYS A 185 7.95 -18.03 24.46
C LYS A 185 9.09 -18.23 23.46
N LEU A 186 9.62 -17.15 22.90
CA LEU A 186 10.66 -17.16 21.86
C LEU A 186 11.81 -16.22 22.22
N PRO A 187 12.56 -16.48 23.32
CA PRO A 187 13.55 -15.55 23.86
C PRO A 187 14.78 -15.37 22.97
N THR A 188 15.00 -16.25 21.99
CA THR A 188 16.13 -16.18 21.04
C THR A 188 15.90 -15.21 19.88
N LEU A 189 14.68 -14.69 19.72
CA LEU A 189 14.32 -13.77 18.63
C LEU A 189 14.55 -12.32 19.05
N ASP A 190 15.15 -11.53 18.16
CA ASP A 190 15.18 -10.07 18.29
C ASP A 190 13.79 -9.49 17.98
N PRO A 191 13.11 -8.87 18.97
CA PRO A 191 11.78 -8.31 18.77
C PRO A 191 11.72 -7.29 17.64
N GLN A 192 12.72 -6.41 17.51
CA GLN A 192 12.66 -5.33 16.53
C GLN A 192 12.78 -5.86 15.11
N ALA A 193 13.73 -6.76 14.87
CA ALA A 193 13.92 -7.38 13.56
C ALA A 193 12.69 -8.20 13.12
N VAL A 194 12.12 -8.99 14.03
CA VAL A 194 10.96 -9.83 13.70
C VAL A 194 9.71 -8.97 13.44
N LEU A 195 9.42 -7.99 14.29
CA LEU A 195 8.26 -7.11 14.09
C LEU A 195 8.37 -6.31 12.78
N ALA A 196 9.56 -5.80 12.45
CA ALA A 196 9.81 -5.09 11.19
C ALA A 196 9.59 -5.97 9.95
N GLN A 197 9.85 -7.28 10.05
CA GLN A 197 9.62 -8.24 8.96
C GLN A 197 8.18 -8.73 8.87
N LEU A 198 7.48 -8.83 10.00
CA LEU A 198 6.07 -9.22 10.06
C LEU A 198 5.13 -8.09 9.65
N GLN A 199 5.49 -6.82 9.89
CA GLN A 199 4.68 -5.65 9.53
C GLN A 199 4.20 -5.62 8.06
N PRO A 200 5.05 -5.84 7.04
CA PRO A 200 4.61 -5.81 5.65
C PRO A 200 3.86 -7.07 5.19
N LEU A 201 3.65 -8.06 6.06
CA LEU A 201 3.02 -9.32 5.68
C LEU A 201 1.50 -9.18 5.72
N ASP A 202 0.83 -9.47 4.60
CA ASP A 202 -0.63 -9.40 4.54
C ASP A 202 -1.23 -10.48 5.45
N GLY A 203 -2.14 -10.07 6.34
CA GLY A 203 -2.79 -10.96 7.28
C GLY A 203 -2.21 -10.94 8.70
N ILE A 204 -1.15 -10.15 8.96
CA ILE A 204 -0.71 -9.87 10.33
C ILE A 204 -1.26 -8.52 10.77
N VAL A 205 -2.05 -8.52 11.84
CA VAL A 205 -2.69 -7.31 12.36
C VAL A 205 -2.04 -6.94 13.68
N PHE A 206 -1.45 -5.74 13.72
CA PHE A 206 -0.89 -5.14 14.92
C PHE A 206 -2.03 -4.50 15.71
N ARG A 207 -2.22 -4.97 16.95
CA ARG A 207 -3.27 -4.47 17.84
C ARG A 207 -2.62 -3.59 18.90
N THR A 208 -2.95 -2.31 18.89
CA THR A 208 -2.47 -1.32 19.87
C THR A 208 -3.28 -1.32 21.18
N SER A 209 -4.43 -2.00 21.22
CA SER A 209 -5.24 -2.11 22.44
C SER A 209 -4.46 -2.79 23.55
N GLU A 210 -4.48 -2.24 24.76
CA GLU A 210 -3.73 -2.82 25.88
C GLU A 210 -4.23 -4.23 26.24
N PRO A 211 -3.33 -5.22 26.42
CA PRO A 211 -1.91 -5.16 26.09
C PRO A 211 -1.66 -5.25 24.57
N ALA A 212 -0.73 -4.43 24.07
CA ALA A 212 -0.38 -4.42 22.66
C ALA A 212 0.13 -5.80 22.19
N GLY A 213 -0.24 -6.19 20.97
CA GLY A 213 0.05 -7.54 20.49
C GLY A 213 -0.21 -7.73 19.00
N LEU A 214 -0.18 -8.99 18.57
CA LEU A 214 -0.41 -9.42 17.20
C LEU A 214 -1.60 -10.38 17.12
N SER A 215 -2.32 -10.33 16.02
CA SER A 215 -3.35 -11.32 15.65
C SER A 215 -3.22 -11.66 14.18
N LEU A 216 -3.61 -12.87 13.78
CA LEU A 216 -3.79 -13.20 12.37
C LEU A 216 -5.16 -12.71 11.88
N SER A 217 -5.24 -12.30 10.62
CA SER A 217 -6.52 -12.06 9.96
C SER A 217 -7.25 -13.38 9.71
N ALA A 218 -8.57 -13.31 9.56
CA ALA A 218 -9.39 -14.50 9.30
C ALA A 218 -8.99 -15.19 7.98
N GLU A 219 -8.67 -14.39 6.95
CA GLU A 219 -8.24 -14.87 5.64
C GLU A 219 -6.92 -15.63 5.73
N PHE A 220 -5.96 -15.12 6.51
CA PHE A 220 -4.66 -15.75 6.66
C PHE A 220 -4.74 -17.04 7.47
N SER A 221 -5.58 -17.08 8.50
CA SER A 221 -5.88 -18.31 9.25
C SER A 221 -6.54 -19.37 8.37
N ALA A 222 -7.53 -18.99 7.54
CA ALA A 222 -8.17 -19.88 6.59
C ALA A 222 -7.18 -20.40 5.52
N GLU A 223 -6.23 -19.57 5.07
CA GLU A 223 -5.17 -19.98 4.14
C GLU A 223 -4.28 -21.08 4.76
N ILE A 224 -3.89 -20.93 6.02
CA ILE A 224 -3.10 -21.93 6.77
C ILE A 224 -3.88 -23.24 6.93
N GLU A 225 -5.18 -23.16 7.23
CA GLU A 225 -6.07 -24.32 7.34
C GLU A 225 -6.18 -25.09 6.01
N ALA A 226 -6.40 -24.38 4.90
CA ALA A 226 -6.48 -24.97 3.57
C ALA A 226 -5.17 -25.68 3.18
N TRP A 227 -4.02 -25.08 3.52
CA TRP A 227 -2.71 -25.72 3.32
C TRP A 227 -2.56 -26.99 4.17
N ASN A 228 -2.95 -26.94 5.44
CA ASN A 228 -2.93 -28.09 6.35
C ASN A 228 -3.84 -29.24 5.85
N ALA A 229 -5.02 -28.92 5.34
CA ALA A 229 -5.95 -29.90 4.77
C ALA A 229 -5.37 -30.61 3.54
N THR A 230 -4.80 -29.84 2.60
CA THR A 230 -4.13 -30.38 1.40
C THR A 230 -2.97 -31.32 1.77
N ARG A 231 -2.22 -30.98 2.83
CA ARG A 231 -1.14 -31.83 3.34
C ARG A 231 -1.64 -33.15 3.92
N ARG A 232 -2.76 -33.14 4.66
CA ARG A 232 -3.33 -34.36 5.26
C ARG A 232 -3.80 -35.34 4.18
N ARG A 233 -4.37 -34.84 3.08
CA ARG A 233 -4.78 -35.64 1.92
C ARG A 233 -3.58 -36.32 1.25
N THR A 234 -2.57 -35.54 0.87
CA THR A 234 -1.35 -36.07 0.23
C THR A 234 -0.55 -37.04 1.10
N SER A 235 -0.66 -36.96 2.43
CA SER A 235 -0.01 -37.91 3.34
C SER A 235 -0.78 -39.23 3.46
N ARG A 236 -2.11 -39.21 3.29
CA ARG A 236 -2.94 -40.43 3.29
C ARG A 236 -2.83 -41.22 1.99
N GLU A 237 -2.64 -40.55 0.85
CA GLU A 237 -2.48 -41.21 -0.46
C GLU A 237 -1.13 -41.93 -0.63
N ARG A 238 -0.15 -41.62 0.22
CA ARG A 238 1.19 -42.22 0.18
C ARG A 238 1.41 -43.34 1.20
N ALA A 239 0.44 -43.54 2.10
CA ALA A 239 0.46 -44.57 3.14
C ALA A 239 -0.33 -45.78 2.65
#